data_AF-A0A257JHT6-F1
#
_entry.id   AF-A0A257JHT6-F1
#
_cell.length_a   1.000
_cell.length_b   1.000
_cell.length_c   1.000
_cell.angle_alpha   90.00
_cell.angle_beta   90.00
_cell.angle_gamma   90.00
#
_symmetry.space_group_name_H-M   'P 1'
#
loop_
_entity.id
_entity.type
_entity.pdbx_description
1 polymer ?
#
loop_
_entity_poly.entity_id
_entity_poly.type
_entity_poly.pdbx_seq_one_letter_code
_entity_poly.pdbx_strand_id
1 'polypeptide(L)' 'MSLATLLGAAATVAALTLCSGCSALSYYAQSVGGHLDLLQRARPLAEVLADPATPAPLRQRLQLAQQLRALAGAELAGPA' A
#
# COMPACT_ATOMS: atom_id res chain seq x y z
N MET A 1 -46.17 -13.78 -11.22
CA MET A 1 -45.16 -13.36 -10.23
C MET A 1 -45.66 -12.09 -9.58
N SER A 2 -45.98 -12.13 -8.29
CA SER A 2 -46.72 -11.04 -7.62
C SER A 2 -45.83 -9.80 -7.41
N LEU A 3 -46.42 -8.60 -7.43
CA LEU A 3 -45.71 -7.34 -7.15
C LEU A 3 -44.90 -7.41 -5.83
N ALA A 4 -45.44 -8.10 -4.82
CA ALA A 4 -44.80 -8.33 -3.54
C ALA A 4 -43.46 -9.11 -3.64
N THR A 5 -43.35 -10.08 -4.55
CA THR A 5 -42.09 -10.82 -4.76
C THR A 5 -41.02 -9.95 -5.42
N LEU A 6 -41.40 -9.00 -6.29
CA LEU A 6 -40.47 -8.06 -6.92
C LEU A 6 -39.94 -7.02 -5.93
N LEU A 7 -40.81 -6.47 -5.07
CA LEU A 7 -40.38 -5.54 -4.02
C LEU A 7 -39.46 -6.24 -2.99
N GLY A 8 -39.77 -7.48 -2.60
CA GLY A 8 -38.93 -8.26 -1.69
C GLY A 8 -37.54 -8.53 -2.27
N ALA A 9 -37.46 -8.90 -3.55
CA ALA A 9 -36.19 -9.13 -4.25
C ALA A 9 -35.38 -7.83 -4.42
N ALA A 10 -36.03 -6.71 -4.70
CA ALA A 10 -35.34 -5.42 -4.81
C ALA A 10 -34.73 -4.98 -3.46
N ALA A 11 -35.45 -5.18 -2.36
CA ALA A 11 -34.97 -4.84 -1.02
C ALA A 11 -33.77 -5.70 -0.60
N THR A 12 -33.78 -7.01 -0.89
CA THR A 12 -32.64 -7.88 -0.59
C THR A 12 -31.41 -7.55 -1.43
N VAL A 13 -31.58 -7.24 -2.72
CA VAL A 13 -30.48 -6.80 -3.57
C VAL A 13 -29.89 -5.47 -3.07
N ALA A 14 -30.72 -4.50 -2.68
CA ALA A 14 -30.25 -3.23 -2.13
C ALA A 14 -29.50 -3.39 -0.79
N ALA A 15 -29.94 -4.30 0.08
CA ALA A 15 -29.24 -4.60 1.33
C ALA A 15 -27.86 -5.25 1.08
N LEU A 16 -27.77 -6.17 0.11
CA LEU A 16 -26.51 -6.84 -0.26
C LEU A 16 -25.49 -5.88 -0.88
N THR A 17 -25.93 -4.94 -1.71
CA THR A 17 -25.03 -3.93 -2.32
C THR A 17 -24.53 -2.93 -1.27
N LEU A 18 -25.38 -2.53 -0.32
CA LEU A 18 -24.97 -1.62 0.76
C LEU A 18 -23.96 -2.29 1.72
N CYS A 19 -24.16 -3.57 2.05
CA CYS A 19 -23.21 -4.35 2.86
C CYS A 19 -21.88 -4.66 2.14
N SER A 20 -21.87 -4.74 0.80
CA SER A 20 -20.63 -4.89 0.02
C SER A 20 -19.68 -3.69 0.16
N GLY A 21 -20.19 -2.50 0.50
CA GLY A 21 -19.35 -1.32 0.76
C GLY A 21 -18.58 -1.39 2.10
N CYS A 22 -19.10 -2.11 3.10
CA CYS A 22 -18.45 -2.24 4.40
C CYS A 22 -17.16 -3.07 4.33
N SER A 23 -17.10 -4.07 3.46
CA SER A 23 -15.86 -4.83 3.22
C SER A 23 -14.82 -3.99 2.49
N ALA A 24 -15.22 -3.16 1.53
CA ALA A 24 -14.33 -2.23 0.84
C ALA A 24 -13.73 -1.20 1.79
N LEU A 25 -14.54 -0.57 2.66
CA LEU A 25 -14.04 0.39 3.64
C LEU A 25 -13.05 -0.25 4.62
N SER A 26 -13.37 -1.44 5.14
CA SER A 26 -12.46 -2.20 6.01
C SER A 26 -11.16 -2.58 5.29
N TYR A 27 -11.25 -2.98 4.02
CA TYR A 27 -10.09 -3.32 3.20
C TYR A 27 -9.17 -2.12 2.96
N TYR A 28 -9.71 -0.96 2.61
CA TYR A 28 -8.91 0.25 2.43
C TYR A 28 -8.31 0.73 3.75
N ALA A 29 -9.08 0.69 4.85
CA ALA A 29 -8.57 1.03 6.17
C ALA A 29 -7.39 0.12 6.57
N GLN A 30 -7.49 -1.18 6.32
CA GLN A 30 -6.41 -2.14 6.58
C GLN A 30 -5.19 -1.90 5.68
N SER A 31 -5.41 -1.61 4.40
CA SER A 31 -4.32 -1.35 3.43
C SER A 31 -3.57 -0.07 3.77
N VAL A 32 -4.29 1.03 4.06
CA VAL A 32 -3.70 2.30 4.48
C VAL A 32 -3.00 2.14 5.83
N GLY A 33 -3.63 1.46 6.78
CA GLY A 33 -3.04 1.18 8.09
C GLY A 33 -1.70 0.45 7.98
N GLY A 34 -1.64 -0.62 7.19
CA GLY A 34 -0.40 -1.37 6.96
C GLY A 34 0.67 -0.56 6.22
N HIS A 35 0.27 0.25 5.24
CA HIS A 35 1.19 1.13 4.53
C HIS A 35 1.81 2.18 5.46
N LEU A 36 1.00 2.81 6.32
CA LEU A 36 1.47 3.78 7.30
C LEU A 36 2.40 3.14 8.34
N ASP A 37 2.10 1.93 8.82
CA ASP A 37 2.99 1.19 9.73
C ASP A 37 4.37 0.94 9.10
N LEU A 38 4.43 0.58 7.81
CA LEU A 38 5.69 0.44 7.08
C LEU A 38 6.45 1.77 6.96
N LEU A 39 5.76 2.87 6.63
CA LEU A 39 6.37 4.20 6.54
C LEU A 39 6.90 4.68 7.89
N GLN A 40 6.18 4.42 8.98
CA GLN A 40 6.59 4.77 10.33
C GLN A 40 7.84 4.01 10.79
N ARG A 41 8.01 2.77 10.33
CA ARG A 41 9.19 1.94 10.63
C ARG A 41 10.35 2.16 9.66
N ALA A 42 10.15 2.92 8.59
CA ALA A 42 11.19 3.17 7.60
C ALA A 42 12.35 3.94 8.22
N ARG A 43 13.58 3.48 7.97
CA ARG A 43 14.81 4.13 8.44
C ARG A 43 15.54 4.83 7.29
N PRO A 44 16.13 6.02 7.52
CA PRO A 44 17.00 6.68 6.55
C PRO A 44 18.16 5.79 6.12
N LEU A 45 18.39 5.68 4.81
CA LEU A 45 19.42 4.80 4.27
C LEU A 45 20.83 5.16 4.76
N ALA A 46 21.12 6.46 4.88
CA ALA A 46 22.40 6.95 5.39
C ALA A 46 22.69 6.47 6.82
N GLU A 47 21.65 6.41 7.67
CA GLU A 47 21.77 5.93 9.04
C GLU A 47 22.06 4.42 9.07
N VAL A 48 21.35 3.64 8.24
CA VAL A 48 21.55 2.18 8.14
C VAL A 48 22.95 1.84 7.58
N LEU A 49 23.47 2.61 6.63
CA LEU A 49 24.80 2.40 6.07
C LEU A 49 25.93 2.79 7.05
N ALA A 50 25.69 3.80 7.89
CA ALA A 50 26.63 4.25 8.92
C ALA A 50 26.70 3.31 10.12
N ASP A 51 25.67 2.48 10.34
CA ASP A 51 25.61 1.52 11.43
C ASP A 51 26.66 0.39 11.23
N PRO A 52 27.63 0.23 12.15
CA PRO A 52 28.62 -0.83 12.08
C PRO A 52 28.02 -2.23 12.26
N ALA A 53 26.85 -2.34 12.91
CA ALA A 53 26.12 -3.60 13.09
C ALA A 53 25.43 -4.08 11.81
N THR A 54 25.30 -3.22 10.78
CA THR A 54 24.74 -3.61 9.49
C THR A 54 25.62 -4.68 8.83
N PRO A 55 25.07 -5.88 8.52
CA PRO A 55 25.84 -6.93 7.85
C PRO A 55 26.41 -6.46 6.52
N ALA A 56 27.67 -6.80 6.24
CA ALA A 56 28.35 -6.46 4.98
C ALA A 56 27.54 -6.77 3.70
N PRO A 57 26.90 -7.95 3.53
CA PRO A 57 26.13 -8.23 2.33
C PRO A 57 24.87 -7.34 2.21
N LEU A 58 24.27 -6.94 3.33
CA LEU A 58 23.15 -6.00 3.32
C LEU A 58 23.62 -4.60 2.90
N ARG A 59 24.74 -4.14 3.47
CA ARG A 59 25.35 -2.85 3.14
C ARG A 59 25.62 -2.71 1.63
N GLN A 60 26.22 -3.74 1.03
CA GLN A 60 26.52 -3.77 -0.41
C GLN A 60 25.26 -3.66 -1.28
N ARG A 61 24.21 -4.41 -0.94
CA ARG A 61 22.93 -4.39 -1.69
C ARG A 61 22.23 -3.03 -1.57
N LEU A 62 22.28 -2.43 -0.39
CA LEU A 62 21.72 -1.10 -0.12
C LEU A 62 22.46 0.01 -0.89
N GLN A 63 23.79 -0.06 -0.97
CA GLN A 63 24.59 0.86 -1.78
C GLN A 63 24.26 0.76 -3.27
N LEU A 64 24.12 -0.47 -3.80
CA LEU A 64 23.70 -0.68 -5.18
C LEU A 64 22.32 -0.09 -5.45
N ALA A 65 21.34 -0.35 -4.58
CA ALA A 65 19.99 0.20 -4.69
C ALA A 65 19.99 1.74 -4.67
N GLN A 66 20.86 2.36 -3.87
CA GLN A 66 21.03 3.81 -3.82
C GLN A 66 21.53 4.38 -5.15
N GLN A 67 22.52 3.74 -5.77
CA GLN A 67 23.06 4.14 -7.07
C GLN A 67 22.00 4.04 -8.17
N LEU A 68 21.23 2.94 -8.20
CA LEU A 68 20.14 2.76 -9.16
C LEU A 68 19.05 3.82 -8.99
N ARG A 69 18.70 4.19 -7.76
CA ARG A 69 17.72 5.25 -7.50
C ARG A 69 18.22 6.62 -7.93
N ALA A 70 19.51 6.92 -7.74
CA ALA A 70 20.11 8.16 -8.21
C ALA A 70 20.10 8.25 -9.74
N LEU A 71 20.43 7.16 -10.44
CA LEU A 71 20.33 7.07 -11.89
C LEU A 71 18.88 7.30 -12.36
N ALA A 72 17.90 6.62 -11.73
CA ALA A 72 16.49 6.81 -12.08
C ALA A 72 16.03 8.25 -11.86
N GLY A 73 16.47 8.91 -10.79
CA GLY A 73 16.17 10.32 -10.55
C GLY A 73 16.81 11.28 -11.55
N ALA A 74 17.99 10.94 -12.09
CA ALA A 74 18.69 11.76 -13.08
C ALA A 74 18.17 11.55 -14.51
N GLU A 75 17.85 10.31 -14.89
CA GLU A 75 17.57 9.91 -16.27
C GLU A 75 16.07 9.66 -16.55
N LEU A 76 15.28 9.27 -15.55
CA LEU A 76 13.87 8.90 -15.71
C LEU A 76 12.89 9.92 -15.13
N ALA A 77 13.39 10.92 -14.39
CA ALA A 77 12.57 12.08 -14.04
C ALA A 77 12.43 12.96 -15.29
N GLY A 78 11.37 12.70 -16.08
CA GLY A 78 10.79 13.75 -16.92
C GLY A 78 10.45 14.97 -16.07
N PRO A 79 10.38 16.18 -16.64
CA PRO A 79 10.24 17.44 -15.89
C PRO A 79 9.09 17.36 -14.88
N ALA A 80 9.37 17.86 -13.67
CA ALA A 80 8.45 17.91 -12.53
C ALA A 80 7.16 18.68 -12.83
#